data_AF-Q04RF6-F1
#
_entry.id   AF-Q04RF6-F1
#
_cell.length_a   1.000
_cell.length_b   1.000
_cell.length_c   1.000
_cell.angle_alpha   90.00
_cell.angle_beta   90.00
_cell.angle_gamma   90.00
#
_symmetry.space_group_name_H-M   'P 1'
#
loop_
_entity.id
_entity.type
_entity.pdbx_description
1 polymer ?
#
loop_
_entity_poly.entity_id
_entity_poly.type
_entity_poly.pdbx_seq_one_letter_code
_entity_poly.pdbx_strand_id
1 'polypeptide(L)'
;MDTLIFLYDGECSFCSNLATKLQNLNLDPKIRFKSFHDFSEKELKEIHPTLNISVAEGNVQMIVNGRRYPGFFAVRKLSHSLRGYRWIAPLLYLPLIPILGIIGMGLLKSLKNR
;
A
#
# COMPACT_ATOMS: atom_id res chain seq x y z
N MET A 1 -17.75 3.91 8.96
CA MET A 1 -16.79 4.92 8.48
C MET A 1 -16.12 4.35 7.25
N ASP A 2 -16.16 5.07 6.12
CA ASP A 2 -15.43 4.66 4.92
C ASP A 2 -13.94 4.92 5.13
N THR A 3 -13.24 3.92 5.67
CA THR A 3 -11.79 4.00 5.91
C THR A 3 -11.06 3.94 4.57
N LEU A 4 -10.35 5.03 4.26
CA LEU A 4 -9.53 5.17 3.05
C LEU A 4 -8.10 5.54 3.45
N ILE A 5 -7.30 4.53 3.76
CA ILE A 5 -5.95 4.69 4.33
C ILE A 5 -4.96 3.79 3.59
N PHE A 6 -3.80 4.37 3.28
CA PHE A 6 -2.63 3.67 2.79
C PHE A 6 -1.60 3.60 3.93
N LEU A 7 -1.46 2.40 4.50
CA LEU A 7 -0.49 2.10 5.53
C LEU A 7 0.82 1.62 4.90
N TYR A 8 1.93 2.04 5.49
CA TYR A 8 3.25 1.56 5.10
C TYR A 8 4.11 1.32 6.34
N ASP A 9 5.12 0.46 6.20
CA ASP A 9 6.17 0.33 7.18
C ASP A 9 7.15 1.53 7.09
N GLY A 10 7.17 2.35 8.13
CA GLY A 10 8.07 3.50 8.25
C GLY A 10 9.55 3.14 8.42
N GLU A 11 9.86 1.94 8.92
CA GLU A 11 11.23 1.46 9.14
C GLU A 11 11.77 0.69 7.92
N CYS A 12 10.91 0.30 6.99
CA CYS A 12 11.28 -0.27 5.70
C CYS A 12 11.59 0.85 4.69
N SER A 13 12.86 1.01 4.31
CA SER A 13 13.30 2.09 3.40
C SER A 13 12.63 2.01 2.02
N PHE A 14 12.35 0.81 1.53
CA PHE A 14 11.59 0.61 0.29
C PHE A 14 10.14 1.10 0.45
N CYS A 15 9.49 0.71 1.54
CA CYS A 15 8.08 0.94 1.81
C CYS A 15 7.80 2.43 2.04
N SER A 16 8.62 3.10 2.86
CA SER A 16 8.52 4.54 3.12
C SER A 16 8.74 5.37 1.85
N ASN A 17 9.79 5.06 1.08
CA ASN A 17 10.04 5.74 -0.20
C ASN A 17 8.92 5.51 -1.23
N LEU A 18 8.37 4.29 -1.28
CA LEU A 18 7.23 3.98 -2.13
C LEU A 18 6.01 4.82 -1.71
N ALA A 19 5.69 4.87 -0.42
CA ALA A 19 4.60 5.67 0.12
C ALA A 19 4.75 7.16 -0.22
N THR A 20 5.92 7.77 0.00
CA THR A 20 6.18 9.17 -0.35
C THR A 20 5.97 9.46 -1.83
N LYS A 21 6.49 8.60 -2.72
CA LYS A 21 6.29 8.75 -4.18
C LYS A 21 4.81 8.67 -4.55
N LEU A 22 4.10 7.69 -4.00
CA LEU A 22 2.69 7.48 -4.25
C LEU A 22 1.83 8.64 -3.72
N GLN A 23 2.17 9.17 -2.54
CA GLN A 23 1.50 10.32 -1.94
C GLN A 23 1.66 11.57 -2.81
N ASN A 24 2.86 11.83 -3.33
CA ASN A 24 3.10 12.98 -4.23
C ASN A 24 2.35 12.87 -5.56
N LEU A 25 2.07 11.65 -6.03
CA LEU A 25 1.32 11.38 -7.25
C LEU A 25 -0.19 11.29 -7.02
N ASN A 26 -0.63 11.19 -5.77
CA ASN A 26 -2.02 10.97 -5.42
C ASN A 26 -2.88 12.21 -5.70
N LEU A 27 -3.99 12.01 -6.39
CA LEU A 27 -4.96 13.04 -6.73
C LEU A 27 -6.17 13.04 -5.79
N ASP A 28 -6.34 11.99 -4.95
CA ASP A 28 -7.46 11.89 -4.02
C ASP A 28 -7.04 12.30 -2.59
N PRO A 29 -7.37 13.54 -2.14
CA PRO A 29 -6.96 14.02 -0.82
C PRO A 29 -7.61 13.25 0.34
N LYS A 30 -8.61 12.40 0.09
CA LYS A 30 -9.22 11.56 1.13
C LYS A 30 -8.32 10.39 1.53
N ILE A 31 -7.40 9.97 0.66
CA ILE A 31 -6.47 8.87 0.94
C ILE A 31 -5.41 9.34 1.91
N ARG A 32 -5.46 8.82 3.14
CA ARG A 32 -4.47 9.14 4.18
C ARG A 32 -3.29 8.19 4.06
N PHE A 33 -2.08 8.72 3.95
CA PHE A 33 -0.85 7.93 4.04
C PHE A 33 -0.35 7.98 5.47
N LYS A 34 -0.13 6.82 6.10
CA LYS A 34 0.31 6.72 7.49
C LYS A 34 1.30 5.59 7.69
N SER A 35 2.29 5.82 8.54
CA SER A 35 3.14 4.74 9.04
C SER A 35 2.29 3.84 9.94
N PHE A 36 2.41 2.52 9.84
CA PHE A 36 1.69 1.66 10.78
C PHE A 36 2.24 1.81 12.22
N HIS A 37 3.49 2.26 12.37
CA HIS A 37 4.12 2.55 13.67
C HIS A 37 3.45 3.70 14.44
N ASP A 38 2.63 4.51 13.76
CA ASP A 38 1.83 5.55 14.39
C ASP A 38 0.62 4.99 15.18
N PHE A 39 0.40 3.66 15.15
CA PHE A 39 -0.75 2.99 15.73
C PHE A 39 -0.34 1.84 16.66
N SER A 40 -1.07 1.70 17.77
CA SER A 40 -1.05 0.50 18.60
C SER A 40 -1.71 -0.68 17.89
N GLU A 41 -1.44 -1.90 18.35
CA GLU A 41 -2.07 -3.10 17.79
C GLU A 41 -3.61 -3.08 17.90
N LYS A 42 -4.14 -2.47 18.97
CA LYS A 42 -5.58 -2.28 19.13
C LYS A 42 -6.15 -1.36 18.04
N GLU A 43 -5.51 -0.21 17.80
CA GLU A 43 -5.93 0.73 16.75
C GLU A 43 -5.83 0.12 15.35
N LEU A 44 -4.80 -0.70 15.09
CA LEU A 44 -4.69 -1.44 13.83
C LEU A 44 -5.87 -2.41 13.64
N LYS A 45 -6.29 -3.13 14.68
CA LYS A 45 -7.45 -4.03 14.62
C LYS A 45 -8.77 -3.29 14.47
N GLU A 46 -8.88 -2.08 15.00
CA GLU A 46 -10.02 -1.18 14.78
C GLU A 46 -10.07 -0.67 13.32
N ILE A 47 -8.92 -0.42 12.69
CA ILE A 47 -8.82 -0.08 11.27
C ILE A 47 -9.30 -1.26 10.40
N HIS A 48 -8.81 -2.47 10.68
CA HIS A 48 -9.25 -3.69 10.00
C HIS A 48 -8.95 -4.94 10.87
N PRO A 49 -9.89 -5.90 11.05
CA PRO A 49 -9.72 -7.02 11.99
C PRO A 49 -8.49 -7.91 11.74
N THR A 50 -8.07 -8.02 10.47
CA THR A 50 -6.90 -8.84 10.09
C THR A 50 -5.58 -8.06 10.09
N LEU A 51 -5.57 -6.82 10.57
CA LEU A 51 -4.40 -5.96 10.59
C LEU A 51 -3.76 -6.01 11.99
N ASN A 52 -2.46 -6.26 12.01
CA ASN A 52 -1.61 -6.22 13.19
C ASN A 52 -0.19 -5.85 12.75
N ILE A 53 0.73 -5.72 13.72
CA ILE A 53 2.11 -5.33 13.47
C ILE A 53 2.79 -6.31 12.51
N SER A 54 2.73 -7.62 12.76
CA SER A 54 3.42 -8.62 11.94
C SER A 54 2.91 -8.68 10.48
N VAL A 55 1.65 -8.35 10.24
CA VAL A 55 1.07 -8.29 8.89
C VAL A 55 1.47 -7.00 8.16
N ALA A 56 1.67 -5.90 8.89
CA ALA A 56 2.05 -4.60 8.34
C ALA A 56 3.56 -4.44 8.13
N GLU A 57 4.35 -5.13 8.94
CA GLU A 57 5.81 -5.10 8.91
C GLU A 57 6.37 -5.45 7.53
N GLY A 58 7.32 -4.63 7.07
CA GLY A 58 7.96 -4.74 5.78
C GLY A 58 7.00 -4.68 4.59
N ASN A 59 5.80 -4.14 4.75
CA ASN A 59 4.79 -4.14 3.69
C ASN A 59 4.06 -2.80 3.58
N VAL A 60 3.25 -2.68 2.53
CA VAL A 60 2.30 -1.60 2.31
C VAL A 60 0.90 -2.18 2.23
N GLN A 61 -0.11 -1.46 2.69
CA GLN A 61 -1.49 -1.92 2.71
C GLN A 61 -2.43 -0.77 2.37
N MET A 62 -3.43 -1.04 1.55
CA MET A 62 -4.54 -0.11 1.32
C MET A 62 -5.79 -0.68 1.97
N ILE A 63 -6.46 0.12 2.80
CA ILE A 63 -7.81 -0.18 3.29
C ILE A 63 -8.78 0.73 2.55
N VAL A 64 -9.78 0.12 1.91
CA VAL A 64 -10.85 0.83 1.19
C VAL A 64 -12.17 0.19 1.58
N ASN A 65 -13.07 0.96 2.21
CA ASN A 65 -14.43 0.51 2.55
C ASN A 65 -14.43 -0.84 3.28
N GLY A 66 -13.56 -0.98 4.27
CA GLY A 66 -13.42 -2.20 5.07
C GLY A 66 -12.73 -3.38 4.36
N ARG A 67 -12.24 -3.21 3.12
CA ARG A 67 -11.43 -4.23 2.43
C ARG A 67 -9.94 -3.89 2.50
N ARG A 68 -9.13 -4.90 2.86
CA ARG A 68 -7.66 -4.81 2.90
C ARG A 68 -7.02 -5.32 1.60
N TYR A 69 -6.11 -4.53 1.05
CA TYR A 69 -5.29 -4.88 -0.11
C TYR A 69 -3.81 -4.79 0.27
N PRO A 70 -3.08 -5.91 0.40
CA PRO A 70 -1.66 -5.90 0.76
C PRO A 70 -0.72 -5.78 -0.44
N GLY A 71 0.48 -5.24 -0.22
CA GLY A 71 1.60 -5.22 -1.16
C GLY A 71 1.23 -4.64 -2.52
N PHE A 72 1.49 -5.41 -3.58
CA PHE A 72 1.16 -5.02 -4.96
C PHE A 72 -0.31 -4.65 -5.13
N PHE A 73 -1.22 -5.35 -4.46
CA PHE A 73 -2.64 -5.05 -4.56
C PHE A 73 -3.00 -3.70 -3.95
N ALA A 74 -2.24 -3.21 -2.94
CA ALA A 74 -2.37 -1.86 -2.43
C ALA A 74 -2.05 -0.84 -3.53
N VAL A 75 -0.91 -1.01 -4.19
CA VAL A 75 -0.43 -0.13 -5.28
C VAL A 75 -1.38 -0.17 -6.47
N ARG A 76 -1.85 -1.36 -6.86
CA ARG A 76 -2.86 -1.54 -7.93
C ARG A 76 -4.20 -0.89 -7.58
N LYS A 77 -4.62 -0.92 -6.32
CA LYS A 77 -5.87 -0.27 -5.91
C LYS A 77 -5.71 1.26 -5.93
N LEU A 78 -4.56 1.74 -5.45
CA LEU A 78 -4.23 3.15 -5.38
C LEU A 78 -4.00 3.78 -6.76
N SER A 79 -3.49 3.03 -7.75
CA SER A 79 -3.12 3.54 -9.07
C SER A 79 -4.25 4.27 -9.80
N HIS A 80 -5.50 3.90 -9.52
CA HIS A 80 -6.69 4.59 -10.03
C HIS A 80 -6.82 6.05 -9.58
N SER A 81 -6.21 6.39 -8.43
CA SER A 81 -6.19 7.73 -7.86
C SER A 81 -4.88 8.49 -8.11
N LEU A 82 -3.95 7.93 -8.89
CA LEU A 82 -2.64 8.55 -9.15
C LEU A 82 -2.61 9.31 -10.48
N ARG A 83 -1.94 10.47 -10.48
CA ARG A 83 -1.69 11.27 -11.68
C ARG A 83 -0.87 10.48 -12.69
N GLY A 84 -1.32 10.46 -13.95
CA GLY A 84 -0.70 9.71 -15.04
C GLY A 84 -1.01 8.20 -15.02
N TYR A 85 -0.96 7.57 -13.84
CA TYR A 85 -1.16 6.13 -13.70
C TYR A 85 -2.64 5.69 -13.79
N ARG A 86 -3.63 6.56 -13.55
CA ARG A 86 -5.05 6.15 -13.61
C ARG A 86 -5.46 5.53 -14.94
N TRP A 87 -4.88 6.00 -16.05
CA TRP A 87 -5.24 5.55 -17.40
C TRP A 87 -4.61 4.20 -17.75
N ILE A 88 -3.46 3.88 -17.16
CA ILE A 88 -2.77 2.60 -17.33
C ILE A 88 -3.10 1.60 -16.22
N ALA A 89 -3.80 2.02 -15.16
CA ALA A 89 -4.25 1.16 -14.08
C ALA A 89 -5.03 -0.09 -14.55
N PRO A 90 -5.86 -0.05 -15.62
CA PRO A 90 -6.51 -1.26 -16.15
C PRO A 90 -5.51 -2.35 -16.57
N LEU A 91 -4.32 -1.99 -17.06
CA LEU A 91 -3.28 -2.97 -17.44
C LEU A 91 -2.78 -3.78 -16.25
N LEU A 92 -2.85 -3.23 -15.03
CA LEU A 92 -2.46 -3.93 -13.80
C LEU A 92 -3.41 -5.08 -13.42
N TYR A 93 -4.51 -5.26 -14.15
CA TYR A 93 -5.47 -6.35 -13.97
C TYR A 93 -5.31 -7.47 -14.99
N LEU A 94 -4.37 -7.36 -15.94
CA LEU A 94 -4.05 -8.44 -16.88
C LEU A 94 -3.51 -9.67 -16.13
N PRO A 95 -3.80 -10.91 -16.58
CA PRO A 95 -3.59 -12.13 -15.79
C PRO A 95 -2.17 -12.32 -15.23
N LEU A 96 -1.15 -11.92 -15.98
CA LEU A 96 0.26 -12.12 -15.59
C LEU A 96 0.84 -10.98 -14.76
N ILE A 97 0.23 -9.79 -14.79
CA ILE A 97 0.79 -8.59 -14.16
C ILE A 97 0.79 -8.68 -12.63
N PRO A 98 -0.22 -9.24 -11.94
CA PRO A 98 -0.14 -9.44 -10.50
C PRO A 98 1.06 -10.27 -10.06
N ILE A 99 1.38 -11.33 -10.80
CA ILE A 99 2.52 -12.22 -10.49
C ILE A 99 3.83 -11.44 -10.64
N LEU A 100 4.01 -10.75 -11.78
CA LEU A 100 5.18 -9.91 -12.03
C LEU A 100 5.31 -8.77 -11.02
N GLY A 101 4.20 -8.17 -10.61
CA GLY A 101 4.15 -7.09 -9.64
C GLY A 101 4.58 -7.54 -8.24
N ILE A 102 4.11 -8.71 -7.79
CA ILE A 102 4.52 -9.30 -6.51
C ILE A 102 6.01 -9.63 -6.51
N ILE A 103 6.50 -10.30 -7.56
CA ILE A 103 7.92 -10.65 -7.71
C ILE A 103 8.77 -9.38 -7.75
N GLY A 104 8.39 -8.40 -8.57
CA GLY A 104 9.09 -7.14 -8.71
C GLY A 104 9.18 -6.36 -7.40
N MET A 105 8.08 -6.26 -6.65
CA MET A 105 8.11 -5.63 -5.32
C MET A 105 8.99 -6.39 -4.33
N GLY A 106 8.95 -7.73 -4.35
CA GLY A 106 9.83 -8.55 -3.51
C GLY A 106 11.32 -8.31 -3.81
N LEU A 107 11.68 -8.28 -5.09
CA LEU A 107 13.06 -8.00 -5.53
C LEU A 107 13.50 -6.60 -5.15
N LEU A 108 12.69 -5.58 -5.45
CA LEU A 108 13.01 -4.19 -5.12
C LEU A 108 13.15 -3.97 -3.62
N LYS A 109 12.30 -4.63 -2.82
CA LYS A 109 12.42 -4.63 -1.36
C LYS A 109 13.74 -5.27 -0.93
N SER A 110 14.07 -6.45 -1.44
CA SER A 110 15.33 -7.15 -1.09
C SER A 110 16.59 -6.37 -1.46
N LEU A 111 16.57 -5.62 -2.57
CA LEU A 111 17.72 -4.84 -3.03
C LEU A 111 17.94 -3.57 -2.21
N LYS A 112 16.86 -3.00 -1.64
CA LYS A 112 16.89 -1.69 -0.98
C LYS A 112 16.89 -1.76 0.55
N ASN A 113 16.55 -2.91 1.12
CA ASN A 113 16.60 -3.19 2.55
C ASN A 113 17.80 -4.08 2.95
N ARG A 114 18.70 -4.38 2.01
CA ARG A 114 20.08 -4.82 2.28
C ARG A 114 20.96 -3.60 2.51
#